data_AF-A0A0X1KNI3-F1
#
_entry.id   AF-A0A0X1KNI3-F1
#
_cell.length_a   1.000
_cell.length_b   1.000
_cell.length_c   1.000
_cell.angle_alpha   90.00
_cell.angle_beta   90.00
_cell.angle_gamma   90.00
#
_symmetry.space_group_name_H-M   'P 1'
#
loop_
_entity.id
_entity.type
_entity.pdbx_description
1 polymer ?
#
loop_
_entity_poly.entity_id
_entity_poly.type
_entity_poly.pdbx_seq_one_letter_code
_entity_poly.pdbx_strand_id
1 'polypeptide(L)'
;MMNVLRGFLIGLANLVPGVSGATMAVIVGVYERLIDAVANFVKLRFKREQIAFIVALGIGILAAILVGSAGMKHLLERSPAVAYAIFFGLVLGSIPKLRREISDLKLFHFAVGASLMLIFELLVHTVQLSGTYVLLTGIIAACAMILPGLSGSLVLLILGVYDDILDALVNLKLAIVLPFGIGVILGIALMAPQRCDAIIVLGGGVLKGPEGYELRPHTFKRLIEGVELAKTYNAFLIVSGGTLPGSSQQPEATIMAQLAQRFEVPNEKVLVDAESKNTYENAKNVAKIVKELNLKELVLVTSAVHMKRAKMSFEKFKVRVHPYPVDYLCDYGPVSWIDFVPTKESLEANMLALHEIVGLLWYRLKTR
;
A
#
# COMPACT_ATOMS: atom_id res chain seq x y z
N MET A 1 12.24 -19.56 -16.55
CA MET A 1 12.26 -20.79 -15.73
C MET A 1 12.10 -20.51 -14.24
N MET A 2 12.95 -19.68 -13.61
CA MET A 2 12.84 -19.35 -12.17
C MET A 2 11.46 -18.82 -11.74
N ASN A 3 10.87 -17.88 -12.49
CA ASN A 3 9.53 -17.36 -12.16
C ASN A 3 8.42 -18.40 -12.28
N VAL A 4 8.57 -19.40 -13.15
CA VAL A 4 7.60 -20.51 -13.26
C VAL A 4 7.66 -21.37 -12.01
N LEU A 5 8.86 -21.70 -11.52
CA LEU A 5 9.03 -22.45 -10.27
C LEU A 5 8.46 -21.68 -9.06
N ARG A 6 8.73 -20.37 -8.97
CA ARG A 6 8.16 -19.51 -7.92
C ARG A 6 6.63 -19.49 -8.01
N GLY A 7 6.07 -19.40 -9.21
CA GLY A 7 4.63 -19.49 -9.44
C GLY A 7 4.06 -20.84 -9.01
N PHE A 8 4.78 -21.93 -9.28
CA PHE A 8 4.38 -23.28 -8.86
C PHE A 8 4.30 -23.41 -7.33
N LEU A 9 5.31 -22.91 -6.59
CA LEU A 9 5.29 -22.90 -5.13
C LEU A 9 4.12 -22.08 -4.56
N ILE A 10 3.84 -20.91 -5.16
CA ILE A 10 2.70 -20.07 -4.77
C ILE A 10 1.38 -20.79 -5.05
N GLY A 11 1.25 -21.46 -6.21
CA GLY A 11 0.05 -22.21 -6.58
C GLY A 11 -0.23 -23.38 -5.64
N LEU A 12 0.80 -24.13 -5.23
CA LEU A 12 0.67 -25.20 -4.24
C LEU A 12 0.22 -24.66 -2.88
N ALA A 13 0.82 -23.55 -2.43
CA ALA A 13 0.42 -22.89 -1.20
C ALA A 13 -1.04 -22.43 -1.24
N ASN A 14 -1.50 -21.87 -2.36
CA ASN A 14 -2.88 -21.44 -2.53
C ASN A 14 -3.90 -22.59 -2.58
N LEU A 15 -3.47 -23.80 -2.91
CA LEU A 15 -4.36 -24.96 -2.95
C LEU A 15 -4.69 -25.47 -1.53
N VAL A 16 -3.83 -25.26 -0.54
CA VAL A 16 -4.02 -25.81 0.82
C VAL A 16 -4.70 -24.78 1.72
N PRO A 17 -5.94 -25.02 2.19
CA PRO A 17 -6.59 -24.17 3.18
C PRO A 17 -5.72 -23.97 4.42
N GLY A 18 -5.55 -22.72 4.82
CA GLY A 18 -4.73 -22.33 5.97
C GLY A 18 -3.26 -22.01 5.62
N VAL A 19 -2.81 -22.26 4.38
CA VAL A 19 -1.54 -21.77 3.87
C VAL A 19 -1.79 -20.53 3.00
N SER A 20 -0.99 -19.46 3.19
CA SER A 20 -1.15 -18.20 2.44
C SER A 20 -0.20 -18.14 1.25
N GLY A 21 -0.76 -18.07 0.03
CA GLY A 21 0.03 -17.86 -1.18
C GLY A 21 0.73 -16.50 -1.24
N ALA A 22 0.15 -15.44 -0.66
CA ALA A 22 0.83 -14.16 -0.51
C ALA A 22 2.07 -14.27 0.38
N THR A 23 1.98 -14.98 1.51
CA THR A 23 3.17 -15.27 2.33
C THR A 23 4.21 -16.06 1.55
N MET A 24 3.79 -17.05 0.75
CA MET A 24 4.72 -17.77 -0.12
C MET A 24 5.37 -16.87 -1.17
N ALA A 25 4.62 -15.91 -1.73
CA ALA A 25 5.15 -14.92 -2.67
C ALA A 25 6.19 -13.99 -2.01
N VAL A 26 6.03 -13.66 -0.72
CA VAL A 26 7.03 -12.92 0.06
C VAL A 26 8.27 -13.77 0.28
N ILE A 27 8.11 -15.04 0.72
CA ILE A 27 9.23 -15.97 0.98
C ILE A 27 10.09 -16.17 -0.28
N VAL A 28 9.45 -16.33 -1.45
CA VAL A 28 10.18 -16.52 -2.72
C VAL A 28 10.60 -15.19 -3.37
N GLY A 29 10.39 -14.05 -2.70
CA GLY A 29 10.87 -12.73 -3.09
C GLY A 29 10.25 -12.16 -4.36
N VAL A 30 8.97 -12.43 -4.62
CA VAL A 30 8.25 -11.94 -5.81
C VAL A 30 7.03 -11.09 -5.50
N TYR A 31 6.66 -10.98 -4.23
CA TYR A 31 5.47 -10.27 -3.79
C TYR A 31 5.41 -8.82 -4.32
N GLU A 32 6.42 -8.00 -4.01
CA GLU A 32 6.46 -6.59 -4.46
C GLU A 32 6.34 -6.46 -5.98
N ARG A 33 7.09 -7.29 -6.71
CA ARG A 33 7.07 -7.30 -8.18
C ARG A 33 5.71 -7.74 -8.74
N LEU A 34 5.02 -8.66 -8.07
CA LEU A 34 3.68 -9.12 -8.44
C LEU A 34 2.65 -8.02 -8.24
N ILE A 35 2.66 -7.37 -7.08
CA ILE A 35 1.77 -6.25 -6.77
C ILE A 35 1.97 -5.10 -7.76
N ASP A 36 3.22 -4.74 -8.06
CA ASP A 36 3.57 -3.73 -9.06
C ASP A 36 3.07 -4.12 -10.47
N ALA A 37 3.28 -5.37 -10.88
CA ALA A 37 2.87 -5.83 -12.20
C ALA A 37 1.33 -5.84 -12.34
N VAL A 38 0.61 -6.28 -11.30
CA VAL A 38 -0.85 -6.21 -11.21
C VAL A 38 -1.34 -4.77 -11.27
N ALA A 39 -0.75 -3.87 -10.49
CA ALA A 39 -1.14 -2.46 -10.46
C ALA A 39 -0.97 -1.78 -11.83
N ASN A 40 0.08 -2.13 -12.57
CA ASN A 40 0.30 -1.64 -13.94
C ASN A 40 -0.69 -2.26 -14.94
N PHE A 41 -1.00 -3.55 -14.79
CA PHE A 41 -1.97 -4.26 -15.64
C PHE A 41 -3.39 -3.66 -15.53
N VAL A 42 -3.86 -3.43 -14.29
CA VAL A 42 -5.18 -2.82 -14.01
C VAL A 42 -5.28 -1.42 -14.60
N LYS A 43 -4.17 -0.69 -14.64
CA LYS A 43 -4.08 0.67 -15.18
C LYS A 43 -3.79 0.70 -16.69
N LEU A 44 -3.89 -0.45 -17.39
CA LEU A 44 -3.64 -0.61 -18.83
C LEU A 44 -2.24 -0.18 -19.27
N ARG A 45 -1.24 -0.28 -18.38
CA ARG A 45 0.16 0.03 -18.65
C ARG A 45 0.95 -1.23 -18.93
N PHE A 46 1.00 -1.59 -20.20
CA PHE A 46 1.59 -2.84 -20.65
C PHE A 46 3.10 -2.70 -20.85
N LYS A 47 3.90 -3.01 -19.82
CA LYS A 47 5.34 -3.24 -19.99
C LYS A 47 5.60 -4.71 -20.36
N ARG A 48 6.34 -4.95 -21.44
CA ARG A 48 6.64 -6.31 -21.94
C ARG A 48 7.24 -7.22 -20.86
N GLU A 49 8.16 -6.68 -20.06
CA GLU A 49 8.83 -7.40 -18.97
C GLU A 49 7.87 -7.81 -17.83
N GLN A 50 6.89 -6.95 -17.51
CA GLN A 50 5.89 -7.23 -16.48
C GLN A 50 4.87 -8.25 -16.97
N ILE A 51 4.45 -8.17 -18.23
CA ILE A 51 3.58 -9.18 -18.84
C ILE A 51 4.30 -10.53 -18.87
N ALA A 52 5.55 -10.58 -19.34
CA ALA A 52 6.33 -11.82 -19.35
C ALA A 52 6.50 -12.41 -17.94
N PHE A 53 6.66 -11.56 -16.93
CA PHE A 53 6.69 -11.96 -15.53
C PHE A 53 5.36 -12.56 -15.04
N ILE A 54 4.22 -11.86 -15.26
CA ILE A 54 2.89 -12.35 -14.87
C ILE A 54 2.57 -13.67 -15.58
N VAL A 55 2.84 -13.77 -16.88
CA VAL A 55 2.60 -14.99 -17.66
C VAL A 55 3.45 -16.14 -17.14
N ALA A 56 4.75 -15.92 -16.90
CA ALA A 56 5.62 -16.96 -16.35
C ALA A 56 5.16 -17.43 -14.96
N LEU A 57 4.74 -16.51 -14.10
CA LEU A 57 4.21 -16.84 -12.78
C LEU A 57 2.88 -17.60 -12.90
N GLY A 58 1.98 -17.13 -13.76
CA GLY A 58 0.68 -17.72 -14.02
C GLY A 58 0.76 -19.14 -14.57
N ILE A 59 1.71 -19.42 -15.47
CA ILE A 59 1.98 -20.79 -15.94
C ILE A 59 2.37 -21.70 -14.76
N GLY A 60 3.23 -21.21 -13.86
CA GLY A 60 3.61 -21.95 -12.66
C GLY A 60 2.42 -22.23 -11.74
N ILE A 61 1.63 -21.20 -11.44
CA ILE A 61 0.43 -21.30 -10.60
C ILE A 61 -0.57 -22.28 -11.21
N LEU A 62 -0.86 -22.17 -12.51
CA LEU A 62 -1.78 -23.05 -13.20
C LEU A 62 -1.28 -24.50 -13.19
N ALA A 63 0.00 -24.73 -13.46
CA ALA A 63 0.59 -26.07 -13.38
C ALA A 63 0.47 -26.67 -11.98
N ALA A 64 0.73 -25.87 -10.92
CA ALA A 64 0.56 -26.31 -9.54
C ALA A 64 -0.89 -26.63 -9.20
N ILE A 65 -1.85 -25.81 -9.65
CA ILE A 65 -3.27 -26.06 -9.45
C ILE A 65 -3.69 -27.35 -10.16
N LEU A 66 -3.31 -27.55 -11.43
CA LEU A 66 -3.69 -28.75 -12.18
C LEU A 66 -3.10 -30.03 -11.58
N VAL A 67 -1.82 -30.01 -11.20
CA VAL A 67 -1.15 -31.16 -10.58
C VAL A 67 -1.65 -31.39 -9.16
N GLY A 68 -1.75 -30.33 -8.37
CA GLY A 68 -2.11 -30.41 -6.96
C GLY A 68 -3.60 -30.69 -6.73
N SER A 69 -4.50 -30.14 -7.55
CA SER A 69 -5.97 -30.26 -7.36
C SER A 69 -6.43 -31.71 -7.46
N ALA A 70 -5.87 -32.52 -8.35
CA ALA A 70 -6.17 -33.94 -8.43
C ALA A 70 -5.76 -34.69 -7.14
N GLY A 71 -4.58 -34.39 -6.60
CA GLY A 71 -4.11 -34.97 -5.34
C GLY A 71 -4.94 -34.54 -4.13
N MET A 72 -5.31 -33.25 -4.10
CA MET A 72 -6.16 -32.70 -3.04
C MET A 72 -7.57 -33.29 -3.08
N LYS A 73 -8.18 -33.36 -4.27
CA LYS A 73 -9.49 -33.99 -4.49
C LYS A 73 -9.48 -35.45 -4.04
N HIS A 74 -8.46 -36.21 -4.44
CA HIS A 74 -8.31 -37.60 -4.02
C HIS A 74 -8.19 -37.77 -2.50
N LEU A 75 -7.49 -36.84 -1.82
CA LEU A 75 -7.39 -36.84 -0.36
C LEU A 75 -8.74 -36.55 0.30
N LEU A 76 -9.49 -35.58 -0.22
CA LEU A 76 -10.83 -35.22 0.28
C LEU A 76 -11.85 -36.35 0.07
N GLU A 77 -11.79 -37.06 -1.05
CA GLU A 77 -12.69 -38.17 -1.35
C GLU A 77 -12.37 -39.43 -0.53
N ARG A 78 -11.08 -39.78 -0.38
CA ARG A 78 -10.68 -41.02 0.32
C ARG A 78 -10.57 -40.89 1.83
N SER A 79 -10.15 -39.72 2.32
CA SER A 79 -9.89 -39.52 3.76
C SER A 79 -10.19 -38.08 4.18
N PRO A 80 -11.47 -37.66 4.12
CA PRO A 80 -11.86 -36.28 4.46
C PRO A 80 -11.45 -35.90 5.88
N ALA A 81 -11.57 -36.81 6.85
CA ALA A 81 -11.19 -36.56 8.24
C ALA A 81 -9.69 -36.18 8.37
N VAL A 82 -8.80 -36.82 7.60
CA VAL A 82 -7.37 -36.51 7.62
C VAL A 82 -7.11 -35.15 6.96
N ALA A 83 -7.76 -34.87 5.84
CA ALA A 83 -7.66 -33.57 5.15
C ALA A 83 -8.06 -32.42 6.08
N TYR A 84 -9.24 -32.54 6.70
CA TYR A 84 -9.75 -31.51 7.61
C TYR A 84 -8.91 -31.40 8.89
N ALA A 85 -8.37 -32.50 9.42
CA ALA A 85 -7.45 -32.44 10.56
C ALA A 85 -6.17 -31.66 10.22
N ILE A 86 -5.61 -31.84 9.02
CA ILE A 86 -4.45 -31.08 8.54
C ILE A 86 -4.80 -29.59 8.41
N PHE A 87 -5.91 -29.26 7.75
CA PHE A 87 -6.34 -27.86 7.58
C PHE A 87 -6.59 -27.19 8.93
N PHE A 88 -7.27 -27.88 9.84
CA PHE A 88 -7.53 -27.38 11.19
C PHE A 88 -6.23 -27.15 11.96
N GLY A 89 -5.26 -28.07 11.87
CA GLY A 89 -3.94 -27.90 12.47
C GLY A 89 -3.18 -26.67 11.93
N LEU A 90 -3.23 -26.43 10.61
CA LEU A 90 -2.63 -25.25 9.98
C LEU A 90 -3.30 -23.95 10.44
N VAL A 91 -4.63 -23.93 10.51
CA VAL A 91 -5.41 -22.79 11.03
C VAL A 91 -5.06 -22.52 12.49
N LEU A 92 -5.05 -23.54 13.35
CA LEU A 92 -4.65 -23.40 14.76
C LEU A 92 -3.22 -22.86 14.92
N GLY A 93 -2.31 -23.29 14.04
CA GLY A 93 -0.92 -22.80 14.01
C GLY A 93 -0.79 -21.30 13.78
N SER A 94 -1.80 -20.63 13.21
CA SER A 94 -1.82 -19.17 13.02
C SER A 94 -2.21 -18.37 14.27
N ILE A 95 -2.86 -19.01 15.26
CA ILE A 95 -3.41 -18.35 16.46
C ILE A 95 -2.34 -17.63 17.31
N PRO A 96 -1.13 -18.20 17.58
CA PRO A 96 -0.14 -17.52 18.42
C PRO A 96 0.29 -16.16 17.86
N LYS A 97 0.37 -16.03 16.52
CA LYS A 97 0.70 -14.77 15.86
C LYS A 97 -0.44 -13.76 16.05
N LEU A 98 -1.68 -14.18 15.78
CA LEU A 98 -2.87 -13.33 15.94
C LEU A 98 -3.05 -12.83 17.37
N ARG A 99 -2.79 -13.68 18.38
CA ARG A 99 -2.88 -13.29 19.79
C ARG A 99 -1.87 -12.21 20.18
N ARG A 100 -0.71 -12.13 19.52
CA ARG A 100 0.28 -11.07 19.80
C ARG A 100 -0.13 -9.71 19.25
N GLU A 101 -0.96 -9.69 18.21
CA GLU A 101 -1.44 -8.47 17.56
C GLU A 101 -2.71 -7.90 18.21
N ILE A 102 -3.42 -8.67 19.05
CA ILE A 102 -4.67 -8.25 19.68
C ILE A 102 -4.54 -8.30 21.21
N SER A 103 -4.59 -7.14 21.86
CA SER A 103 -4.38 -6.99 23.30
C SER A 103 -5.56 -7.43 24.18
N ASP A 104 -6.81 -7.36 23.69
CA ASP A 104 -8.03 -7.50 24.50
C ASP A 104 -9.02 -8.59 24.02
N LEU A 105 -8.52 -9.79 23.69
CA LEU A 105 -9.39 -10.91 23.31
C LEU A 105 -10.17 -11.48 24.51
N LYS A 106 -11.40 -10.98 24.70
CA LYS A 106 -12.40 -11.55 25.61
C LYS A 106 -13.14 -12.75 25.00
N LEU A 107 -13.60 -13.68 25.85
CA LEU A 107 -14.42 -14.84 25.46
C LEU A 107 -15.67 -14.45 24.66
N PHE A 108 -16.23 -13.26 24.94
CA PHE A 108 -17.35 -12.69 24.20
C PHE A 108 -17.07 -12.57 22.70
N HIS A 109 -15.88 -12.09 22.29
CA HIS A 109 -15.54 -11.95 20.87
C HIS A 109 -15.48 -13.30 20.16
N PHE A 110 -14.99 -14.33 20.86
CA PHE A 110 -14.98 -15.70 20.34
C PHE A 110 -16.40 -16.23 20.17
N ALA A 111 -17.28 -16.01 21.15
CA ALA A 111 -18.68 -16.43 21.07
C ALA A 111 -19.45 -15.73 19.93
N VAL A 112 -19.18 -14.44 19.69
CA VAL A 112 -19.75 -13.70 18.56
C VAL A 112 -19.25 -14.28 17.23
N GLY A 113 -17.93 -14.48 17.09
CA GLY A 113 -17.34 -15.06 15.88
C GLY A 113 -17.86 -16.47 15.58
N ALA A 114 -17.93 -17.33 16.60
CA ALA A 114 -18.47 -18.68 16.46
C ALA A 114 -19.95 -18.68 16.08
N SER A 115 -20.75 -17.81 16.71
CA SER A 115 -22.18 -17.64 16.36
C SER A 115 -22.36 -17.16 14.92
N LEU A 116 -21.57 -16.18 14.47
CA LEU A 116 -21.60 -15.68 13.09
C LEU A 116 -21.24 -16.78 12.09
N MET A 117 -20.21 -17.58 12.39
CA MET A 117 -19.81 -18.70 11.53
C MET A 117 -20.88 -19.80 11.49
N LEU A 118 -21.51 -20.12 12.62
CA LEU A 118 -22.60 -21.09 12.67
C LEU A 118 -23.82 -20.61 11.86
N ILE A 119 -24.21 -19.35 12.02
CA ILE A 119 -25.29 -18.75 11.24
C ILE A 119 -24.94 -18.77 9.75
N PHE A 120 -23.69 -18.43 9.41
CA PHE A 120 -23.21 -18.45 8.03
C PHE A 120 -23.29 -19.85 7.42
N GLU A 121 -22.85 -20.89 8.13
CA GLU A 121 -22.94 -22.30 7.71
C GLU A 121 -24.39 -22.73 7.46
N LEU A 122 -25.33 -22.33 8.33
CA LEU A 122 -26.75 -22.64 8.14
C LEU A 122 -27.35 -21.94 6.92
N LEU A 123 -26.89 -20.72 6.61
CA LEU A 123 -27.36 -19.95 5.46
C LEU A 123 -26.74 -20.44 4.15
N VAL A 124 -25.46 -20.81 4.13
CA VAL A 124 -24.72 -21.12 2.89
C VAL A 124 -25.31 -22.33 2.17
N HIS A 125 -25.79 -23.33 2.90
CA HIS A 125 -26.47 -24.50 2.33
C HIS A 125 -27.79 -24.19 1.62
N THR A 126 -28.38 -23.00 1.85
CA THR A 126 -29.62 -22.58 1.17
C THR A 126 -29.36 -21.82 -0.13
N VAL A 127 -28.11 -21.43 -0.40
CA VAL A 127 -27.73 -20.64 -1.57
C VAL A 127 -27.45 -21.57 -2.75
N GLN A 128 -28.16 -21.37 -3.86
CA GLN A 128 -27.85 -22.08 -5.09
C GLN A 128 -26.55 -21.57 -5.73
N LEU A 129 -25.71 -22.49 -6.21
CA LEU A 129 -24.53 -22.19 -7.02
C LEU A 129 -24.95 -21.52 -8.33
N SER A 130 -24.98 -20.19 -8.31
CA SER A 130 -25.17 -19.35 -9.49
C SER A 130 -23.82 -18.80 -9.97
N GLY A 131 -23.70 -18.50 -11.27
CA GLY A 131 -22.49 -17.86 -11.81
C GLY A 131 -22.15 -16.55 -11.09
N THR A 132 -23.15 -15.79 -10.66
CA THR A 132 -22.96 -14.56 -9.86
C THR A 132 -22.37 -14.85 -8.49
N TYR A 133 -22.86 -15.89 -7.80
CA TYR A 133 -22.31 -16.29 -6.51
C TYR A 133 -20.83 -16.70 -6.65
N VAL A 134 -20.51 -17.52 -7.66
CA VAL A 134 -19.13 -17.94 -7.98
C VAL A 134 -18.22 -16.76 -8.35
N LEU A 135 -18.75 -15.76 -9.06
CA LEU A 135 -18.03 -14.52 -9.35
C LEU A 135 -17.68 -13.76 -8.06
N LEU A 136 -18.67 -13.56 -7.19
CA LEU A 136 -18.49 -12.83 -5.92
C LEU A 136 -17.53 -13.56 -4.97
N THR A 137 -17.63 -14.89 -4.87
CA THR A 137 -16.70 -15.70 -4.07
C THR A 137 -15.28 -15.57 -4.60
N GLY A 138 -15.10 -15.53 -5.93
CA GLY A 138 -13.81 -15.25 -6.57
C GLY A 138 -13.22 -13.88 -6.19
N ILE A 139 -14.06 -12.83 -6.16
CA ILE A 139 -13.64 -11.48 -5.72
C ILE A 139 -13.16 -11.51 -4.26
N ILE A 140 -13.98 -12.06 -3.36
CA ILE A 140 -13.70 -12.09 -1.92
C ILE A 140 -12.44 -12.92 -1.63
N ALA A 141 -12.32 -14.10 -2.27
CA ALA A 141 -11.15 -14.95 -2.14
C ALA A 141 -9.87 -14.26 -2.63
N ALA A 142 -9.92 -13.58 -3.78
CA ALA A 142 -8.77 -12.82 -4.30
C ALA A 142 -8.33 -11.68 -3.38
N CYS A 143 -9.27 -10.98 -2.75
CA CYS A 143 -8.97 -9.97 -1.75
C CYS A 143 -8.16 -10.54 -0.57
N ALA A 144 -8.54 -11.74 -0.10
CA ALA A 144 -7.79 -12.45 0.93
C ALA A 144 -6.44 -13.00 0.42
N MET A 145 -6.34 -13.36 -0.86
CA MET A 145 -5.09 -13.87 -1.46
C MET A 145 -4.00 -12.82 -1.65
N ILE A 146 -4.34 -11.53 -1.68
CA ILE A 146 -3.35 -10.45 -1.81
C ILE A 146 -2.71 -10.12 -0.46
N LEU A 147 -3.48 -10.13 0.62
CA LEU A 147 -3.00 -9.76 1.94
C LEU A 147 -2.13 -10.88 2.55
N PRO A 148 -0.85 -10.63 2.87
CA PRO A 148 0.02 -11.64 3.47
C PRO A 148 -0.53 -12.16 4.79
N GLY A 149 -0.60 -13.49 4.92
CA GLY A 149 -1.09 -14.15 6.14
C GLY A 149 -2.57 -14.51 6.13
N LEU A 150 -3.34 -14.09 5.13
CA LEU A 150 -4.68 -14.60 4.87
C LEU A 150 -4.64 -15.67 3.76
N SER A 151 -5.42 -16.74 3.93
CA SER A 151 -5.50 -17.87 2.99
C SER A 151 -6.78 -17.76 2.16
N GLY A 152 -6.65 -17.57 0.86
CA GLY A 152 -7.82 -17.51 -0.04
C GLY A 152 -8.59 -18.82 -0.13
N SER A 153 -7.91 -19.97 -0.09
CA SER A 153 -8.54 -21.29 -0.05
C SER A 153 -9.28 -21.54 1.28
N LEU A 154 -8.81 -20.98 2.40
CA LEU A 154 -9.59 -20.98 3.64
C LEU A 154 -10.89 -20.18 3.50
N VAL A 155 -10.85 -19.03 2.81
CA VAL A 155 -12.06 -18.26 2.52
C VAL A 155 -13.03 -19.07 1.66
N LEU A 156 -12.56 -19.76 0.62
CA LEU A 156 -13.41 -20.64 -0.18
C LEU A 156 -14.02 -21.79 0.64
N LEU A 157 -13.27 -22.31 1.61
CA LEU A 157 -13.74 -23.36 2.51
C LEU A 157 -14.84 -22.83 3.43
N ILE A 158 -14.63 -21.65 4.03
CA ILE A 158 -15.65 -20.98 4.86
C ILE A 158 -16.90 -20.67 4.05
N LEU A 159 -16.75 -20.26 2.78
CA LEU A 159 -17.85 -20.00 1.86
C LEU A 159 -18.52 -21.28 1.32
N GLY A 160 -18.06 -22.48 1.71
CA GLY A 160 -18.67 -23.75 1.32
C GLY A 160 -18.54 -24.12 -0.17
N VAL A 161 -17.72 -23.40 -0.94
CA VAL A 161 -17.58 -23.59 -2.41
C VAL A 161 -16.26 -24.22 -2.83
N TYR A 162 -15.41 -24.57 -1.86
CA TYR A 162 -14.06 -25.05 -2.12
C TYR A 162 -14.05 -26.35 -2.95
N ASP A 163 -14.86 -27.34 -2.55
CA ASP A 163 -14.93 -28.63 -3.26
C ASP A 163 -15.50 -28.48 -4.67
N ASP A 164 -16.51 -27.62 -4.85
CA ASP A 164 -17.09 -27.32 -6.16
C ASP A 164 -16.08 -26.66 -7.11
N ILE A 165 -15.27 -25.72 -6.59
CA ILE A 165 -14.22 -25.05 -7.35
C ILE A 165 -13.11 -26.04 -7.70
N LEU A 166 -12.68 -26.90 -6.76
CA LEU A 166 -11.69 -27.95 -7.04
C LEU A 166 -12.19 -28.91 -8.13
N ASP A 167 -13.42 -29.39 -8.01
CA ASP A 167 -14.02 -30.29 -8.99
C ASP A 167 -14.17 -29.63 -10.36
N ALA A 168 -14.55 -28.35 -10.38
CA ALA A 168 -14.64 -27.56 -11.61
C ALA A 168 -13.27 -27.36 -12.29
N LEU A 169 -12.20 -27.19 -11.51
CA LEU A 169 -10.84 -27.07 -12.05
C LEU A 169 -10.33 -28.40 -12.60
N VAL A 170 -10.53 -29.50 -11.88
CA VAL A 170 -10.12 -30.85 -12.32
C VAL A 170 -10.85 -31.29 -13.58
N ASN A 171 -12.17 -31.07 -13.62
CA ASN A 171 -13.02 -31.47 -14.76
C ASN A 171 -13.20 -30.39 -15.82
N LEU A 172 -12.52 -29.24 -15.68
CA LEU A 172 -12.62 -28.09 -16.58
C LEU A 172 -14.06 -27.61 -16.83
N LYS A 173 -14.89 -27.56 -15.77
CA LYS A 173 -16.29 -27.07 -15.85
C LYS A 173 -16.30 -25.55 -16.07
N LEU A 174 -16.26 -25.13 -17.34
CA LEU A 174 -16.14 -23.73 -17.75
C LEU A 174 -17.23 -22.82 -17.16
N ALA A 175 -18.43 -23.36 -16.90
CA ALA A 175 -19.54 -22.62 -16.28
C ALA A 175 -19.22 -22.10 -14.87
N ILE A 176 -18.30 -22.74 -14.15
CA ILE A 176 -17.83 -22.32 -12.81
C ILE A 176 -16.46 -21.66 -12.92
N VAL A 177 -15.55 -22.24 -13.72
CA VAL A 177 -14.17 -21.73 -13.86
C VAL A 177 -14.13 -20.31 -14.43
N LEU A 178 -14.96 -19.99 -15.42
CA LEU A 178 -14.95 -18.65 -16.04
C LEU A 178 -15.44 -17.56 -15.08
N PRO A 179 -16.64 -17.65 -14.46
CA PRO A 179 -17.06 -16.65 -13.47
C PRO A 179 -16.09 -16.53 -12.30
N PHE A 180 -15.56 -17.66 -11.80
CA PHE A 180 -14.57 -17.64 -10.73
C PHE A 180 -13.30 -16.90 -11.13
N GLY A 181 -12.73 -17.22 -12.30
CA GLY A 181 -11.53 -16.58 -12.83
C GLY A 181 -11.71 -15.08 -13.07
N ILE A 182 -12.87 -14.66 -13.60
CA ILE A 182 -13.21 -13.24 -13.75
C ILE A 182 -13.28 -12.58 -12.37
N GLY A 183 -13.91 -13.23 -11.39
CA GLY A 183 -14.02 -12.74 -10.02
C GLY A 183 -12.65 -12.54 -9.38
N VAL A 184 -11.74 -13.50 -9.57
CA VAL A 184 -10.35 -13.39 -9.10
C VAL A 184 -9.64 -12.20 -9.73
N ILE A 185 -9.75 -12.02 -11.05
CA ILE A 185 -9.14 -10.88 -11.75
C ILE A 185 -9.69 -9.55 -11.23
N LEU A 186 -11.01 -9.45 -11.05
CA LEU A 186 -11.66 -8.24 -10.52
C LEU A 186 -11.26 -7.97 -9.06
N GLY A 187 -11.24 -8.99 -8.20
CA GLY A 187 -10.80 -8.84 -6.81
C GLY A 187 -9.35 -8.38 -6.71
N ILE A 188 -8.47 -8.96 -7.53
CA ILE A 188 -7.08 -8.52 -7.67
C ILE A 188 -7.02 -7.05 -8.14
N ALA A 189 -7.85 -6.68 -9.11
CA ALA A 189 -7.89 -5.32 -9.63
C ALA A 189 -8.36 -4.28 -8.61
N LEU A 190 -9.35 -4.63 -7.78
CA LEU A 190 -9.89 -3.78 -6.72
C LEU A 190 -8.87 -3.54 -5.60
N MET A 191 -8.05 -4.54 -5.29
CA MET A 191 -7.04 -4.47 -4.23
C MET A 191 -5.67 -3.96 -4.72
N ALA A 192 -5.48 -3.77 -6.02
CA ALA A 192 -4.24 -3.27 -6.56
C ALA A 192 -3.93 -1.87 -6.00
N PRO A 193 -2.71 -1.61 -5.47
CA PRO A 193 -2.40 -0.36 -4.81
C PRO A 193 -2.68 0.86 -5.69
N GLN A 194 -3.32 1.86 -5.06
CA GLN A 194 -3.60 3.17 -5.67
C GLN A 194 -2.29 3.79 -6.15
N ARG A 195 -2.32 4.43 -7.34
CA ARG A 195 -1.11 4.99 -7.98
C ARG A 195 -0.65 6.18 -7.15
N CYS A 196 0.63 6.23 -6.82
CA CYS A 196 1.31 7.49 -6.59
C CYS A 196 2.42 7.64 -7.63
N ASP A 197 2.37 8.72 -8.39
CA ASP A 197 3.37 9.04 -9.42
C ASP A 197 4.58 9.72 -8.84
N ALA A 198 4.34 10.64 -7.91
CA ALA A 198 5.41 11.32 -7.22
C ALA A 198 5.02 11.72 -5.80
N ILE A 199 6.00 11.59 -4.93
CA ILE A 199 6.02 12.17 -3.60
C ILE A 199 6.80 13.47 -3.68
N ILE A 200 6.15 14.59 -3.40
CA ILE A 200 6.73 15.92 -3.41
C ILE A 200 7.07 16.30 -1.98
N VAL A 201 8.36 16.46 -1.67
CA VAL A 201 8.85 16.88 -0.36
C VAL A 201 9.31 18.32 -0.44
N LEU A 202 8.72 19.18 0.40
CA LEU A 202 9.11 20.58 0.48
C LEU A 202 10.15 20.84 1.58
N GLY A 203 11.20 21.57 1.22
CA GLY A 203 12.19 22.12 2.12
C GLY A 203 11.58 23.03 3.20
N GLY A 204 12.28 23.10 4.33
CA GLY A 204 11.97 23.95 5.48
C GLY A 204 13.20 24.60 6.12
N GLY A 205 14.40 24.38 5.60
CA GLY A 205 15.64 24.98 6.05
C GLY A 205 16.76 23.99 6.37
N VAL A 206 17.97 24.54 6.32
CA VAL A 206 19.25 23.85 6.54
C VAL A 206 20.03 24.59 7.62
N LEU A 207 20.88 23.86 8.34
CA LEU A 207 21.84 24.37 9.31
C LEU A 207 23.25 24.13 8.77
N LYS A 208 24.16 25.08 9.03
CA LYS A 208 25.59 24.86 8.80
C LYS A 208 26.18 24.25 10.07
N GLY A 209 26.54 22.97 10.00
CA GLY A 209 27.28 22.26 11.03
C GLY A 209 28.79 22.42 10.86
N PRO A 210 29.59 21.87 11.79
CA PRO A 210 31.05 21.86 11.69
C PRO A 210 31.55 21.08 10.47
N GLU A 211 30.87 19.99 10.11
CA GLU A 211 31.27 19.07 9.02
C GLU A 211 30.49 19.30 7.71
N GLY A 212 29.71 20.37 7.62
CA GLY A 212 28.98 20.72 6.40
C GLY A 212 27.59 21.26 6.68
N TYR A 213 26.60 20.73 5.97
CA TYR A 213 25.22 21.20 6.03
C TYR A 213 24.30 20.06 6.44
N GLU A 214 23.39 20.37 7.37
CA GLU A 214 22.43 19.42 7.94
C GLU A 214 21.02 19.95 7.76
N LEU A 215 20.07 19.05 7.47
CA LEU A 215 18.66 19.43 7.40
C LEU A 215 18.15 19.80 8.80
N ARG A 216 17.31 20.83 8.88
CA ARG A 216 16.61 21.10 10.15
C ARG A 216 15.69 19.92 10.50
N PRO A 217 15.38 19.70 11.80
CA PRO A 217 14.59 18.55 12.24
C PRO A 217 13.26 18.37 11.50
N HIS A 218 12.52 19.45 11.24
CA HIS A 218 11.26 19.38 10.49
C HIS A 218 11.46 19.02 9.02
N THR A 219 12.50 19.53 8.35
CA THR A 219 12.83 19.12 6.97
C THR A 219 13.20 17.64 6.93
N PHE A 220 14.01 17.19 7.89
CA PHE A 220 14.43 15.80 7.97
C PHE A 220 13.22 14.87 8.14
N LYS A 221 12.29 15.17 9.07
CA LYS A 221 11.03 14.41 9.22
C LYS A 221 10.23 14.32 7.92
N ARG A 222 10.09 15.44 7.18
CA ARG A 222 9.42 15.46 5.87
C ARG A 222 10.11 14.57 4.85
N LEU A 223 11.45 14.59 4.82
CA LEU A 223 12.22 13.77 3.89
C LEU A 223 12.07 12.29 4.19
N ILE A 224 12.18 11.88 5.46
CA ILE A 224 12.08 10.47 5.84
C ILE A 224 10.72 9.89 5.46
N GLU A 225 9.63 10.59 5.80
CA GLU A 225 8.28 10.20 5.40
C GLU A 225 8.13 10.17 3.87
N GLY A 226 8.69 11.17 3.18
CA GLY A 226 8.68 11.21 1.72
C GLY A 226 9.43 10.04 1.08
N VAL A 227 10.56 9.65 1.64
CA VAL A 227 11.37 8.49 1.21
C VAL A 227 10.62 7.19 1.43
N GLU A 228 10.00 7.01 2.60
CA GLU A 228 9.23 5.82 2.92
C GLU A 228 8.04 5.65 1.96
N LEU A 229 7.29 6.73 1.72
CA LEU A 229 6.20 6.74 0.74
C LEU A 229 6.71 6.48 -0.68
N ALA A 230 7.84 7.07 -1.07
CA ALA A 230 8.40 6.87 -2.41
C ALA A 230 8.82 5.42 -2.65
N LYS A 231 9.40 4.76 -1.63
CA LYS A 231 9.70 3.31 -1.66
C LYS A 231 8.40 2.50 -1.70
N THR A 232 7.44 2.80 -0.83
CA THR A 232 6.16 2.07 -0.72
C THR A 232 5.36 2.09 -2.02
N TYR A 233 5.26 3.25 -2.67
CA TYR A 233 4.52 3.40 -3.93
C TYR A 233 5.37 3.24 -5.18
N ASN A 234 6.67 2.94 -5.01
CA ASN A 234 7.63 2.89 -6.11
C ASN A 234 7.61 4.18 -6.99
N ALA A 235 7.34 5.33 -6.36
CA ALA A 235 7.07 6.62 -6.99
C ALA A 235 8.34 7.45 -7.21
N PHE A 236 8.26 8.51 -8.03
CA PHE A 236 9.33 9.51 -8.07
C PHE A 236 9.36 10.30 -6.75
N LEU A 237 10.54 10.60 -6.24
CA LEU A 237 10.73 11.49 -5.11
C LEU A 237 11.16 12.86 -5.65
N ILE A 238 10.27 13.85 -5.59
CA ILE A 238 10.56 15.23 -5.97
C ILE A 238 10.91 16.01 -4.72
N VAL A 239 12.17 16.44 -4.58
CA VAL A 239 12.63 17.27 -3.48
C VAL A 239 12.79 18.72 -3.96
N SER A 240 12.17 19.67 -3.26
CA SER A 240 12.13 21.09 -3.68
C SER A 240 12.55 22.02 -2.55
N GLY A 241 13.55 22.86 -2.81
CA GLY A 241 14.14 23.78 -1.84
C GLY A 241 15.47 24.34 -2.32
N GLY A 242 15.57 25.66 -2.40
CA GLY A 242 16.74 26.39 -2.86
C GLY A 242 17.70 26.77 -1.75
N THR A 243 18.48 27.82 -2.00
CA THR A 243 19.39 28.41 -1.02
C THR A 243 18.70 29.52 -0.22
N LEU A 244 19.15 29.72 1.02
CA LEU A 244 18.74 30.89 1.80
C LEU A 244 19.23 32.17 1.09
N PRO A 245 18.39 33.23 0.99
CA PRO A 245 18.80 34.49 0.40
C PRO A 245 20.06 35.04 1.10
N GLY A 246 21.11 35.32 0.33
CA GLY A 246 22.38 35.88 0.85
C GLY A 246 23.39 34.86 1.36
N SER A 247 23.22 33.57 1.09
CA SER A 247 24.15 32.51 1.51
C SER A 247 24.82 31.81 0.33
N SER A 248 26.09 31.39 0.48
CA SER A 248 26.83 30.52 -0.46
C SER A 248 26.57 29.02 -0.23
N GLN A 249 25.41 28.70 0.33
CA GLN A 249 25.08 27.35 0.79
C GLN A 249 24.74 26.41 -0.38
N GLN A 250 24.91 25.10 -0.17
CA GLN A 250 24.29 24.12 -1.05
C GLN A 250 22.74 24.25 -0.97
N PRO A 251 22.02 24.13 -2.10
CA PRO A 251 20.56 24.12 -2.09
C PRO A 251 20.01 23.00 -1.20
N GLU A 252 18.96 23.31 -0.44
CA GLU A 252 18.33 22.36 0.48
C GLU A 252 17.91 21.06 -0.21
N ALA A 253 17.35 21.15 -1.42
CA ALA A 253 16.95 20.00 -2.21
C ALA A 253 18.12 19.09 -2.61
N THR A 254 19.32 19.64 -2.75
CA THR A 254 20.51 18.83 -3.07
C THR A 254 20.89 17.95 -1.87
N ILE A 255 20.82 18.50 -0.66
CA ILE A 255 21.08 17.75 0.58
C ILE A 255 19.99 16.69 0.78
N MET A 256 18.72 17.04 0.54
CA MET A 256 17.61 16.09 0.59
C MET A 256 17.81 14.92 -0.39
N ALA A 257 18.24 15.20 -1.63
CA ALA A 257 18.49 14.17 -2.64
C ALA A 257 19.62 13.22 -2.24
N GLN A 258 20.73 13.74 -1.72
CA GLN A 258 21.85 12.93 -1.23
C GLN A 258 21.43 12.03 -0.07
N LEU A 259 20.65 12.55 0.87
CA LEU A 259 20.12 11.75 1.98
C LEU A 259 19.13 10.68 1.49
N ALA A 260 18.24 11.02 0.55
CA ALA A 260 17.32 10.04 -0.04
C ALA A 260 18.06 8.86 -0.70
N GLN A 261 19.16 9.13 -1.40
CA GLN A 261 20.00 8.08 -1.97
C GLN A 261 20.66 7.20 -0.89
N ARG A 262 21.09 7.79 0.23
CA ARG A 262 21.60 7.03 1.39
C ARG A 262 20.54 6.13 2.02
N PHE A 263 19.26 6.50 1.91
CA PHE A 263 18.11 5.66 2.29
C PHE A 263 17.60 4.75 1.15
N GLU A 264 18.45 4.51 0.14
CA GLU A 264 18.26 3.56 -0.96
C GLU A 264 17.15 3.93 -1.95
N VAL A 265 16.82 5.21 -2.09
CA VAL A 265 15.98 5.66 -3.22
C VAL A 265 16.84 5.67 -4.50
N PRO A 266 16.43 4.97 -5.58
CA PRO A 266 17.21 4.93 -6.82
C PRO A 266 17.42 6.33 -7.39
N ASN A 267 18.62 6.64 -7.88
CA ASN A 267 18.98 7.98 -8.34
C ASN A 267 18.08 8.47 -9.49
N GLU A 268 17.71 7.57 -10.40
CA GLU A 268 16.79 7.85 -11.51
C GLU A 268 15.36 8.19 -11.06
N LYS A 269 15.02 7.95 -9.79
CA LYS A 269 13.73 8.31 -9.20
C LYS A 269 13.77 9.58 -8.36
N VAL A 270 14.94 10.15 -8.12
CA VAL A 270 15.08 11.39 -7.35
C VAL A 270 15.12 12.58 -8.31
N LEU A 271 14.11 13.45 -8.23
CA LEU A 271 13.99 14.66 -9.04
C LEU A 271 14.20 15.87 -8.12
N VAL A 272 15.02 16.82 -8.56
CA VAL A 272 15.50 17.91 -7.69
C VAL A 272 15.12 19.27 -8.25
N ASP A 273 14.47 20.09 -7.41
CA ASP A 273 14.28 21.52 -7.64
C ASP A 273 15.11 22.32 -6.63
N ALA A 274 16.27 22.78 -7.08
CA ALA A 274 17.28 23.47 -6.27
C ALA A 274 17.20 25.01 -6.35
N GLU A 275 16.23 25.56 -7.09
CA GLU A 275 16.16 27.01 -7.35
C GLU A 275 15.13 27.73 -6.48
N SER A 276 14.14 27.02 -5.97
CA SER A 276 12.97 27.63 -5.33
C SER A 276 13.27 28.22 -3.96
N LYS A 277 12.96 29.50 -3.76
CA LYS A 277 13.27 30.23 -2.51
C LYS A 277 12.10 30.32 -1.54
N ASN A 278 10.91 29.97 -2.00
CA ASN A 278 9.68 30.06 -1.22
C ASN A 278 8.65 29.05 -1.72
N THR A 279 7.59 28.85 -0.95
CA THR A 279 6.56 27.85 -1.25
C THR A 279 5.82 28.09 -2.58
N TYR A 280 5.73 29.35 -3.05
CA TYR A 280 5.14 29.64 -4.37
C TYR A 280 6.04 29.14 -5.49
N GLU A 281 7.34 29.43 -5.40
CA GLU A 281 8.35 28.98 -6.35
C GLU A 281 8.47 27.45 -6.34
N ASN A 282 8.44 26.82 -5.16
CA ASN A 282 8.41 25.36 -5.03
C ASN A 282 7.26 24.79 -5.89
N ALA A 283 6.04 25.30 -5.70
CA ALA A 283 4.89 24.86 -6.47
C ALA A 283 5.03 25.15 -7.98
N LYS A 284 5.59 26.30 -8.36
CA LYS A 284 5.80 26.69 -9.76
C LYS A 284 6.80 25.76 -10.47
N ASN A 285 7.93 25.47 -9.83
CA ASN A 285 9.01 24.69 -10.42
C ASN A 285 8.67 23.21 -10.43
N VAL A 286 8.12 22.68 -9.33
CA VAL A 286 7.62 21.31 -9.30
C VAL A 286 6.50 21.10 -10.34
N ALA A 287 5.63 22.09 -10.56
CA ALA A 287 4.61 22.00 -11.61
C ALA A 287 5.18 21.87 -13.03
N LYS A 288 6.40 22.36 -13.30
CA LYS A 288 7.09 22.14 -14.59
C LYS A 288 7.50 20.67 -14.72
N ILE A 289 8.18 20.13 -13.71
CA ILE A 289 8.61 18.73 -13.64
C ILE A 289 7.42 17.78 -13.82
N VAL A 290 6.33 18.05 -13.10
CA VAL A 290 5.08 17.28 -13.17
C VAL A 290 4.49 17.25 -14.58
N LYS A 291 4.50 18.38 -15.29
CA LYS A 291 3.97 18.48 -16.66
C LYS A 291 4.88 17.78 -17.67
N GLU A 292 6.19 17.97 -17.55
CA GLU A 292 7.19 17.34 -18.43
C GLU A 292 7.13 15.81 -18.36
N LEU A 293 6.94 15.25 -17.16
CA LEU A 293 6.85 13.82 -16.93
C LEU A 293 5.41 13.26 -16.95
N ASN A 294 4.41 14.10 -17.21
CA ASN A 294 2.98 13.75 -17.23
C ASN A 294 2.53 12.98 -15.97
N LEU A 295 2.96 13.47 -14.79
CA LEU A 295 2.62 12.92 -13.49
C LEU A 295 1.24 13.41 -13.06
N LYS A 296 0.39 12.52 -12.53
CA LYS A 296 -1.02 12.83 -12.24
C LYS A 296 -1.38 12.64 -10.76
N GLU A 297 -0.97 11.52 -10.17
CA GLU A 297 -1.28 11.22 -8.76
C GLU A 297 -0.12 11.64 -7.87
N LEU A 298 -0.24 12.82 -7.28
CA LEU A 298 0.86 13.47 -6.56
C LEU A 298 0.53 13.52 -5.07
N VAL A 299 1.46 13.10 -4.23
CA VAL A 299 1.36 13.27 -2.78
C VAL A 299 2.29 14.41 -2.37
N LEU A 300 1.77 15.36 -1.60
CA LEU A 300 2.53 16.49 -1.10
C LEU A 300 2.85 16.30 0.38
N VAL A 301 4.13 16.21 0.70
CA VAL A 301 4.68 16.07 2.05
C VAL A 301 5.29 17.39 2.51
N THR A 302 4.76 17.93 3.60
CA THR A 302 5.27 19.11 4.30
C THR A 302 4.76 19.12 5.74
N SER A 303 5.33 19.96 6.62
CA SER A 303 4.81 20.11 7.98
C SER A 303 3.33 20.52 7.98
N ALA A 304 2.54 19.96 8.89
CA ALA A 304 1.09 20.11 8.97
C ALA A 304 0.65 21.58 8.96
N VAL A 305 1.37 22.42 9.71
CA VAL A 305 1.16 23.87 9.81
C VAL A 305 1.26 24.61 8.46
N HIS A 306 2.14 24.17 7.56
CA HIS A 306 2.34 24.78 6.23
C HIS A 306 1.46 24.15 5.14
N MET A 307 0.81 23.02 5.43
CA MET A 307 0.12 22.20 4.43
C MET A 307 -0.93 22.98 3.64
N LYS A 308 -1.71 23.82 4.34
CA LYS A 308 -2.75 24.64 3.71
C LYS A 308 -2.17 25.61 2.67
N ARG A 309 -1.09 26.32 3.02
CA ARG A 309 -0.43 27.28 2.12
C ARG A 309 0.25 26.58 0.95
N ALA A 310 0.89 25.45 1.21
CA ALA A 310 1.53 24.65 0.19
C ALA A 310 0.50 24.14 -0.84
N LYS A 311 -0.57 23.48 -0.38
CA LYS A 311 -1.66 22.98 -1.25
C LYS A 311 -2.25 24.09 -2.12
N MET A 312 -2.59 25.24 -1.54
CA MET A 312 -3.11 26.39 -2.30
C MET A 312 -2.12 26.90 -3.35
N SER A 313 -0.80 26.80 -3.09
CA SER A 313 0.22 27.19 -4.06
C SER A 313 0.25 26.24 -5.26
N PHE A 314 0.13 24.93 -5.04
CA PHE A 314 0.02 23.93 -6.12
C PHE A 314 -1.27 24.07 -6.93
N GLU A 315 -2.40 24.33 -6.27
CA GLU A 315 -3.70 24.53 -6.92
C GLU A 315 -3.67 25.71 -7.91
N LYS A 316 -2.92 26.78 -7.62
CA LYS A 316 -2.72 27.92 -8.55
C LYS A 316 -2.07 27.52 -9.87
N PHE A 317 -1.21 26.50 -9.87
CA PHE A 317 -0.57 25.99 -11.08
C PHE A 317 -1.36 24.86 -11.75
N LYS A 318 -2.61 24.64 -11.33
CA LYS A 318 -3.49 23.56 -11.77
C LYS A 318 -2.90 22.17 -11.53
N VAL A 319 -2.08 22.04 -10.49
CA VAL A 319 -1.50 20.77 -10.04
C VAL A 319 -2.31 20.29 -8.84
N ARG A 320 -3.04 19.19 -9.02
CA ARG A 320 -3.78 18.56 -7.92
C ARG A 320 -2.81 17.70 -7.12
N VAL A 321 -2.76 17.94 -5.81
CA VAL A 321 -1.93 17.18 -4.87
C VAL A 321 -2.79 16.63 -3.74
N HIS A 322 -2.47 15.42 -3.30
CA HIS A 322 -3.03 14.77 -2.13
C HIS A 322 -2.16 15.17 -0.91
N PRO A 323 -2.72 15.87 0.09
CA PRO A 323 -1.93 16.34 1.22
C PRO A 323 -1.56 15.18 2.14
N TYR A 324 -0.28 15.07 2.49
CA TYR A 324 0.24 14.16 3.51
C TYR A 324 1.00 14.98 4.57
N PRO A 325 0.28 15.57 5.54
CA PRO A 325 0.89 16.42 6.56
C PRO A 325 1.71 15.59 7.54
N VAL A 326 2.89 16.09 7.88
CA VAL A 326 3.81 15.47 8.86
C VAL A 326 4.23 16.52 9.89
N ASP A 327 5.09 16.17 10.85
CA ASP A 327 5.68 17.14 11.78
C ASP A 327 4.60 18.03 12.46
N TYR A 328 3.64 17.35 13.09
CA TYR A 328 2.57 17.99 13.84
C TYR A 328 3.13 18.69 15.09
N LEU A 329 2.56 19.85 15.41
CA LEU A 329 3.00 20.70 16.52
C LEU A 329 2.25 20.42 17.83
N CYS A 330 1.11 19.75 17.75
CA CYS A 330 0.25 19.43 18.87
C CYS A 330 -0.49 18.11 18.61
N ASP A 331 -0.94 17.48 19.70
CA ASP A 331 -1.74 16.27 19.65
C ASP A 331 -3.18 16.56 19.19
N TYR A 332 -3.75 15.62 18.43
CA TYR A 332 -5.15 15.67 17.97
C TYR A 332 -6.08 14.95 18.94
N GLY A 333 -5.83 15.10 20.24
CA GLY A 333 -6.63 14.56 21.32
C GLY A 333 -7.71 15.53 21.80
N PRO A 334 -8.65 15.08 22.65
CA PRO A 334 -9.55 15.98 23.35
C PRO A 334 -8.75 16.95 24.24
N VAL A 335 -9.11 18.23 24.19
CA VAL A 335 -8.45 19.28 24.97
C VAL A 335 -8.63 19.00 26.46
N SER A 336 -7.52 18.95 27.18
CA SER A 336 -7.45 18.80 28.63
C SER A 336 -7.05 20.12 29.28
N TRP A 337 -7.29 20.24 30.59
CA TRP A 337 -6.88 21.42 31.36
C TRP A 337 -5.35 21.65 31.31
N ILE A 338 -4.57 20.58 31.14
CA ILE A 338 -3.10 20.65 31.05
C ILE A 338 -2.64 21.37 29.78
N ASP A 339 -3.44 21.38 28.70
CA ASP A 339 -3.08 22.02 27.42
C ASP A 339 -3.07 23.56 27.53
N PHE A 340 -3.67 24.11 28.59
CA PHE A 340 -3.64 25.54 28.89
C PHE A 340 -2.41 25.96 29.71
N VAL A 341 -1.60 25.00 30.17
CA VAL A 341 -0.35 25.31 30.88
C VAL A 341 0.68 25.79 29.85
N PRO A 342 1.27 26.98 30.02
CA PRO A 342 2.27 27.49 29.08
C PRO A 342 3.51 26.58 29.04
N THR A 343 3.85 26.11 27.85
CA THR A 343 5.10 25.39 27.57
C THR A 343 5.85 26.08 26.43
N LYS A 344 7.15 25.79 26.33
CA LYS A 344 7.98 26.30 25.23
C LYS A 344 7.44 25.82 23.89
N GLU A 345 7.04 24.56 23.82
CA GLU A 345 6.49 23.90 22.64
C GLU A 345 5.17 24.56 22.21
N SER A 346 4.27 24.83 23.17
CA SER A 346 3.01 25.54 22.90
C SER A 346 3.25 26.98 22.42
N LEU A 347 4.25 27.68 22.95
CA LEU A 347 4.60 29.03 22.48
C LEU A 347 5.13 28.98 21.03
N GLU A 348 6.04 28.06 20.73
CA GLU A 348 6.58 27.87 19.38
C GLU A 348 5.46 27.51 18.38
N ALA A 349 4.56 26.60 18.77
CA ALA A 349 3.41 26.21 17.97
C ALA A 349 2.48 27.39 17.67
N ASN A 350 2.16 28.21 18.68
CA ASN A 350 1.34 29.41 18.52
C ASN A 350 2.01 30.46 17.63
N MET A 351 3.32 30.69 17.80
CA MET A 351 4.07 31.63 16.95
C MET A 351 4.06 31.18 15.49
N LEU A 352 4.25 29.89 15.24
CA LEU A 352 4.26 29.33 13.88
C LEU A 352 2.85 29.39 13.25
N ALA A 353 1.81 29.12 14.04
CA ALA A 353 0.42 29.24 13.61
C ALA A 353 0.07 30.70 13.23
N LEU A 354 0.46 31.67 14.06
CA LEU A 354 0.29 33.10 13.77
C LEU A 354 1.02 33.51 12.49
N HIS A 355 2.27 33.07 12.33
CA HIS A 355 3.05 33.32 11.12
C HIS A 355 2.34 32.79 9.87
N GLU A 356 1.80 31.57 9.91
CA GLU A 356 1.06 31.00 8.80
C GLU A 356 -0.29 31.70 8.56
N ILE A 357 -1.02 32.11 9.60
CA ILE A 357 -2.27 32.89 9.44
C ILE A 357 -1.98 34.20 8.68
N VAL A 358 -0.93 34.92 9.09
CA VAL A 358 -0.49 36.15 8.41
C VAL A 358 -0.05 35.84 6.97
N GLY A 359 0.71 34.76 6.76
CA GLY A 359 1.14 34.31 5.44
C GLY A 359 -0.03 33.98 4.51
N LEU A 360 -1.08 33.32 5.02
CA LEU A 360 -2.30 32.99 4.28
C LEU A 360 -3.11 34.25 3.92
N LEU A 361 -3.19 35.21 4.85
CA LEU A 361 -3.82 36.52 4.60
C LEU A 361 -3.07 37.29 3.51
N TRP A 362 -1.75 37.38 3.61
CA TRP A 362 -0.90 38.00 2.58
C TRP A 362 -1.10 37.33 1.21
N TYR A 363 -1.15 36.00 1.17
CA TYR A 363 -1.42 35.26 -0.07
C TYR A 363 -2.76 35.63 -0.69
N ARG A 364 -3.84 35.69 0.12
CA ARG A 364 -5.17 36.07 -0.37
C ARG A 364 -5.20 37.49 -0.94
N LEU A 365 -4.46 38.43 -0.32
CA LEU A 365 -4.40 39.82 -0.76
C LEU A 365 -3.57 40.00 -2.03
N LYS A 366 -2.45 39.29 -2.18
CA LYS A 366 -1.53 39.41 -3.32
C LYS A 366 -1.97 38.61 -4.56
N THR A 367 -2.98 37.75 -4.43
CA THR A 367 -3.47 36.92 -5.55
C THR A 367 -4.94 37.10 -5.90
N ARG A 368 -5.51 38.22 -5.47
CA ARG A 368 -6.47 38.96 -6.29
C ARG A 368 -5.68 39.82 -7.26
#